data_AF-A0A933QR42-F1
#
_entry.id   AF-A0A933QR42-F1
#
_cell.length_a   1.000
_cell.length_b   1.000
_cell.length_c   1.000
_cell.angle_alpha   90.00
_cell.angle_beta   90.00
_cell.angle_gamma   90.00
#
_symmetry.space_group_name_H-M   'P 1'
#
loop_
_entity.id
_entity.type
_entity.pdbx_description
1 polymer ?
#
loop_
_entity_poly.entity_id
_entity_poly.type
_entity_poly.pdbx_seq_one_letter_code
_entity_poly.pdbx_strand_id
1 'polypeptide(L)'
;MIQTISSFINYFDGIRNRTLNYINTIPADKIDWSPRQGELTCGDIIRHLAAGEKMFCGVVADGRWQYAGHDKNLAASRAELIAYLEATHTAAMNQLRAVDDSQLNQPRPALKGGSVKAWRWLMAMVEHEVHHRSQLASYLSLMGITPPHIYGLGIEDIVALTTT
;
A
#
# COMPACT_ATOMS: atom_id res chain seq x y z
N MET A 1 17.23 4.11 8.91
CA MET A 1 17.51 3.39 7.65
C MET A 1 17.12 1.94 7.88
N ILE A 2 16.39 1.31 6.95
CA ILE A 2 16.06 -0.12 7.03
C ILE A 2 17.38 -0.91 7.00
N GLN A 3 17.56 -1.81 7.96
CA GLN A 3 18.79 -2.60 8.09
C GLN A 3 18.65 -4.02 7.54
N THR A 4 17.46 -4.61 7.61
CA THR A 4 17.20 -5.96 7.10
C THR A 4 15.87 -6.02 6.36
N ILE A 5 15.78 -6.92 5.39
CA ILE A 5 14.55 -7.21 4.65
C ILE A 5 13.45 -7.68 5.61
N SER A 6 13.77 -8.57 6.54
CA SER A 6 12.80 -9.06 7.53
C SER A 6 12.24 -7.92 8.40
N SER A 7 13.06 -6.95 8.80
CA SER A 7 12.58 -5.77 9.55
C SER A 7 11.64 -4.90 8.72
N PHE A 8 11.91 -4.77 7.41
CA PHE A 8 11.05 -4.04 6.51
C PHE A 8 9.71 -4.74 6.30
N ILE A 9 9.73 -6.05 6.03
CA ILE A 9 8.51 -6.85 5.82
C ILE A 9 7.61 -6.73 7.05
N ASN A 10 8.14 -6.97 8.26
CA ASN A 10 7.36 -6.85 9.49
C ASN A 10 6.74 -5.45 9.66
N TYR A 11 7.48 -4.40 9.30
CA TYR A 11 6.97 -3.03 9.35
C TYR A 11 5.87 -2.79 8.30
N PHE A 12 6.08 -3.25 7.08
CA PHE A 12 5.16 -3.06 5.96
C PHE A 12 3.88 -3.89 6.12
N ASP A 13 3.96 -5.11 6.65
CA ASP A 13 2.79 -5.93 7.03
C ASP A 13 1.88 -5.15 7.98
N GLY A 14 2.45 -4.46 8.97
CA GLY A 14 1.70 -3.58 9.85
C GLY A 14 1.02 -2.41 9.12
N ILE A 15 1.69 -1.81 8.12
CA ILE A 15 1.10 -0.75 7.29
C ILE A 15 -0.05 -1.30 6.45
N ARG A 16 0.14 -2.45 5.79
CA ARG A 16 -0.88 -3.11 4.97
C ARG A 16 -2.09 -3.50 5.80
N ASN A 17 -1.90 -4.06 6.99
CA ASN A 17 -3.01 -4.38 7.91
C ASN A 17 -3.83 -3.13 8.26
N ARG A 18 -3.17 -2.00 8.53
CA ARG A 18 -3.88 -0.73 8.73
C ARG A 18 -4.64 -0.31 7.48
N THR A 19 -4.09 -0.48 6.27
CA THR A 19 -4.82 -0.18 5.03
C THR A 19 -6.02 -1.10 4.81
N LEU A 20 -5.89 -2.40 5.10
CA LEU A 20 -6.98 -3.37 5.02
C LEU A 20 -8.15 -2.99 5.93
N ASN A 21 -7.91 -2.38 7.10
CA ASN A 21 -9.00 -1.88 7.95
C ASN A 21 -9.87 -0.82 7.23
N TYR A 22 -9.25 0.08 6.45
CA TYR A 22 -9.98 1.07 5.66
C TYR A 22 -10.72 0.40 4.50
N ILE A 23 -10.05 -0.52 3.79
CA ILE A 23 -10.66 -1.28 2.68
C ILE A 23 -11.89 -2.05 3.15
N ASN A 24 -11.80 -2.72 4.30
CA ASN A 24 -12.89 -3.48 4.91
C ASN A 24 -14.09 -2.61 5.32
N THR A 25 -13.87 -1.31 5.53
CA THR A 25 -14.93 -0.34 5.86
C THR A 25 -15.71 0.10 4.61
N ILE A 26 -15.18 -0.11 3.41
CA ILE A 26 -15.83 0.28 2.15
C ILE A 26 -17.05 -0.64 1.89
N PRO A 27 -18.27 -0.10 1.75
CA PRO A 27 -19.43 -0.89 1.37
C PRO A 27 -19.24 -1.55 0.01
N ALA A 28 -19.74 -2.78 -0.16
CA ALA A 28 -19.51 -3.56 -1.38
C ALA A 28 -20.10 -2.87 -2.63
N ASP A 29 -21.22 -2.16 -2.48
CA ASP A 29 -21.89 -1.37 -3.51
C ASP A 29 -21.19 -0.02 -3.80
N LYS A 30 -20.11 0.31 -3.08
CA LYS A 30 -19.34 1.56 -3.22
C LYS A 30 -17.92 1.36 -3.75
N ILE A 31 -17.56 0.15 -4.17
CA ILE A 31 -16.23 -0.08 -4.76
C ILE A 31 -15.99 0.72 -6.04
N ASP A 32 -17.03 1.00 -6.81
CA ASP A 32 -16.96 1.82 -8.03
C ASP A 32 -17.22 3.32 -7.77
N TRP A 33 -17.34 3.72 -6.50
CA TRP A 33 -17.51 5.13 -6.15
C TRP A 33 -16.20 5.91 -6.35
N SER A 34 -16.31 7.13 -6.87
CA SER A 34 -15.24 8.12 -6.98
C SER A 34 -15.79 9.51 -6.63
N PRO A 35 -14.96 10.46 -6.18
CA PRO A 35 -15.42 11.79 -5.77
C PRO A 35 -15.87 12.66 -6.96
N ARG A 36 -15.35 12.38 -8.17
CA ARG A 36 -15.73 13.03 -9.42
C ARG A 36 -15.36 12.14 -10.61
N GLN A 37 -16.00 12.39 -11.75
CA GLN A 37 -15.67 11.72 -13.00
C GLN A 37 -14.18 11.89 -13.35
N GLY A 38 -13.53 10.79 -13.73
CA GLY A 38 -12.12 10.76 -14.11
C GLY A 38 -11.14 10.54 -12.95
N GLU A 39 -11.61 10.54 -11.70
CA GLU A 39 -10.79 10.11 -10.56
C GLU A 39 -10.82 8.59 -10.38
N LEU A 40 -9.79 8.07 -9.71
CA LEU A 40 -9.77 6.66 -9.31
C LEU A 40 -10.95 6.35 -8.39
N THR A 41 -11.61 5.24 -8.66
CA THR A 41 -12.60 4.65 -7.74
C THR A 41 -11.91 4.03 -6.52
N CYS A 42 -12.69 3.69 -5.49
CA CYS A 42 -12.20 2.88 -4.37
C CYS A 42 -11.51 1.59 -4.85
N GLY A 43 -12.12 0.88 -5.80
CA GLY A 43 -11.57 -0.34 -6.37
C GLY A 43 -10.31 -0.10 -7.19
N ASP A 44 -10.24 1.01 -7.93
CA ASP A 44 -9.02 1.36 -8.68
C ASP A 44 -7.84 1.60 -7.76
N ILE A 45 -8.06 2.29 -6.63
CA ILE A 45 -7.03 2.51 -5.62
C ILE A 45 -6.52 1.16 -5.07
N ILE A 46 -7.40 0.21 -4.77
CA ILE A 46 -7.00 -1.10 -4.24
C ILE A 46 -6.16 -1.90 -5.26
N ARG A 47 -6.59 -1.93 -6.54
CA ARG A 47 -5.81 -2.55 -7.62
C ARG A 47 -4.48 -1.82 -7.85
N HIS A 48 -4.48 -0.50 -7.73
CA HIS A 48 -3.29 0.32 -7.88
C HIS A 48 -2.27 0.06 -6.76
N LEU A 49 -2.71 -0.12 -5.52
CA LEU A 49 -1.87 -0.54 -4.40
C LEU A 49 -1.18 -1.89 -4.67
N ALA A 50 -1.95 -2.90 -5.12
CA ALA A 50 -1.40 -4.21 -5.48
C ALA A 50 -0.35 -4.10 -6.62
N ALA A 51 -0.69 -3.37 -7.69
CA ALA A 51 0.22 -3.17 -8.81
C ALA A 51 1.49 -2.39 -8.42
N GLY A 52 1.36 -1.38 -7.57
CA GLY A 52 2.47 -0.59 -7.03
C GLY A 52 3.41 -1.43 -6.16
N GLU A 53 2.86 -2.24 -5.25
CA GLU A 53 3.65 -3.13 -4.39
C GLU A 53 4.48 -4.12 -5.22
N LYS A 54 3.87 -4.79 -6.21
CA LYS A 54 4.59 -5.65 -7.15
C LYS A 54 5.69 -4.90 -7.88
N MET A 55 5.40 -3.68 -8.33
CA MET A 55 6.36 -2.83 -9.05
C MET A 55 7.58 -2.48 -8.18
N PHE A 56 7.36 -2.06 -6.92
CA PHE A 56 8.43 -1.71 -6.00
C PHE A 56 9.23 -2.94 -5.54
N CYS A 57 8.57 -4.04 -5.22
CA CYS A 57 9.26 -5.28 -4.82
C CYS A 57 10.08 -5.85 -5.99
N GLY A 58 9.54 -5.82 -7.21
CA GLY A 58 10.24 -6.26 -8.42
C GLY A 58 11.51 -5.46 -8.71
N VAL A 59 11.49 -4.13 -8.55
CA VAL A 59 12.73 -3.35 -8.76
C VAL A 59 13.76 -3.64 -7.67
N VAL A 60 13.34 -3.90 -6.43
CA VAL A 60 14.25 -4.20 -5.32
C VAL A 60 14.88 -5.58 -5.50
N ALA A 61 14.08 -6.60 -5.78
CA ALA A 61 14.53 -7.97 -5.93
C ALA A 61 15.22 -8.23 -7.26
N ASP A 62 14.63 -7.79 -8.37
CA ASP A 62 15.07 -8.18 -9.73
C ASP A 62 15.78 -7.06 -10.49
N GLY A 63 15.81 -5.84 -9.92
CA GLY A 63 16.39 -4.68 -10.59
C GLY A 63 15.56 -4.16 -11.77
N ARG A 64 14.28 -4.54 -11.89
CA ARG A 64 13.42 -4.20 -13.03
C ARG A 64 12.08 -3.64 -12.58
N TRP A 65 11.67 -2.56 -13.25
CA TRP A 65 10.32 -2.00 -13.09
C TRP A 65 9.32 -2.77 -13.95
N GLN A 66 8.21 -3.18 -13.35
CA GLN A 66 7.08 -3.76 -14.06
C GLN A 66 5.77 -3.24 -13.44
N TYR A 67 4.95 -2.56 -14.23
CA TYR A 67 3.66 -2.05 -13.79
C TYR A 67 2.58 -2.56 -14.74
N ALA A 68 1.73 -3.45 -14.24
CA ALA A 68 0.67 -4.07 -15.02
C ALA A 68 -0.60 -3.20 -15.14
N GLY A 69 -0.63 -2.03 -14.48
CA GLY A 69 -1.84 -1.22 -14.37
C GLY A 69 -2.79 -1.71 -13.28
N HIS A 70 -3.98 -1.11 -13.25
CA HIS A 70 -5.02 -1.35 -12.24
C HIS A 70 -6.38 -1.61 -12.90
N ASP A 71 -6.37 -2.27 -14.07
CA ASP A 71 -7.57 -2.57 -14.85
C ASP A 71 -8.62 -3.30 -14.01
N LYS A 72 -9.89 -2.92 -14.17
CA LYS A 72 -11.02 -3.47 -13.42
C LYS A 72 -11.14 -4.99 -13.56
N ASN A 73 -10.69 -5.57 -14.67
CA ASN A 73 -10.75 -7.01 -14.93
C ASN A 73 -9.81 -7.83 -14.03
N LEU A 74 -8.86 -7.20 -13.32
CA LEU A 74 -8.00 -7.88 -12.37
C LEU A 74 -8.75 -8.34 -11.11
N ALA A 75 -9.76 -7.58 -10.69
CA ALA A 75 -10.64 -7.88 -9.57
C ALA A 75 -11.83 -6.92 -9.60
N ALA A 76 -13.05 -7.44 -9.71
CA ALA A 76 -14.25 -6.67 -9.98
C ALA A 76 -15.14 -6.45 -8.75
N SER A 77 -15.10 -7.34 -7.76
CA SER A 77 -15.88 -7.22 -6.52
C SER A 77 -15.01 -6.87 -5.31
N ARG A 78 -15.61 -6.39 -4.21
CA ARG A 78 -14.87 -6.11 -2.96
C ARG A 78 -14.11 -7.34 -2.45
N ALA A 79 -14.73 -8.52 -2.51
CA ALA A 79 -14.11 -9.77 -2.07
C ALA A 79 -12.91 -10.14 -2.95
N GLU A 80 -13.06 -10.04 -4.28
CA GLU A 80 -11.96 -10.26 -5.22
C GLU A 80 -10.84 -9.25 -5.04
N LEU A 81 -11.16 -7.98 -4.76
CA LEU A 81 -10.18 -6.92 -4.53
C LEU A 81 -9.30 -7.20 -3.32
N ILE A 82 -9.92 -7.61 -2.20
CA ILE A 82 -9.19 -7.99 -0.99
C ILE A 82 -8.32 -9.22 -1.26
N ALA A 83 -8.90 -10.27 -1.85
CA ALA A 83 -8.17 -11.49 -2.18
C ALA A 83 -6.98 -11.23 -3.13
N TYR A 84 -7.18 -10.38 -4.14
CA TYR A 84 -6.14 -9.97 -5.08
C TYR A 84 -5.00 -9.20 -4.39
N LEU A 85 -5.35 -8.26 -3.52
CA LEU A 85 -4.35 -7.50 -2.75
C LEU A 85 -3.56 -8.40 -1.79
N GLU A 86 -4.22 -9.31 -1.07
CA GLU A 86 -3.59 -10.25 -0.14
C GLU A 86 -2.69 -11.27 -0.85
N ALA A 87 -3.14 -11.80 -1.99
CA ALA A 87 -2.33 -12.71 -2.82
C ALA A 87 -1.09 -12.01 -3.38
N THR A 88 -1.26 -10.77 -3.86
CA THR A 88 -0.15 -9.94 -4.34
C THR A 88 0.85 -9.66 -3.22
N HIS A 89 0.35 -9.29 -2.05
CA HIS A 89 1.15 -9.06 -0.84
C HIS A 89 1.97 -10.28 -0.44
N THR A 90 1.32 -11.44 -0.37
CA THR A 90 2.00 -12.70 -0.04
C THR A 90 3.12 -13.00 -1.04
N ALA A 91 2.86 -12.86 -2.34
CA ALA A 91 3.85 -13.10 -3.38
C ALA A 91 5.00 -12.09 -3.32
N ALA A 92 4.70 -10.80 -3.16
CA ALA A 92 5.69 -9.72 -3.09
C ALA A 92 6.59 -9.84 -1.85
N MET A 93 6.02 -10.15 -0.68
CA MET A 93 6.81 -10.37 0.54
C MET A 93 7.67 -11.63 0.43
N ASN A 94 7.18 -12.70 -0.20
CA ASN A 94 8.00 -13.89 -0.49
C ASN A 94 9.17 -13.57 -1.44
N GLN A 95 8.93 -12.76 -2.45
CA GLN A 95 9.99 -12.29 -3.35
C GLN A 95 11.05 -11.48 -2.58
N LEU A 96 10.62 -10.56 -1.71
CA LEU A 96 11.55 -9.79 -0.89
C LEU A 96 12.35 -10.69 0.07
N ARG A 97 11.75 -11.71 0.70
CA ARG A 97 12.45 -12.65 1.61
C ARG A 97 13.65 -13.35 0.96
N ALA A 98 13.67 -13.48 -0.37
CA ALA A 98 14.80 -14.05 -1.11
C ALA A 98 15.94 -13.06 -1.38
N VAL A 99 15.79 -11.78 -1.01
CA VAL A 99 16.79 -10.74 -1.18
C VAL A 99 17.74 -10.70 0.01
N ASP A 100 19.05 -10.74 -0.24
CA ASP A 100 20.04 -10.55 0.83
C ASP A 100 20.01 -9.12 1.37
N ASP A 101 20.15 -8.97 2.69
CA ASP A 101 20.16 -7.64 3.35
C ASP A 101 21.22 -6.69 2.76
N SER A 102 22.34 -7.23 2.27
CA SER A 102 23.40 -6.45 1.62
C SER A 102 22.92 -5.69 0.36
N GLN A 103 21.87 -6.20 -0.31
CA GLN A 103 21.28 -5.60 -1.51
C GLN A 103 20.56 -4.29 -1.20
N LEU A 104 20.14 -4.04 0.04
CA LEU A 104 19.47 -2.79 0.44
C LEU A 104 20.32 -1.55 0.12
N ASN A 105 21.64 -1.68 0.17
CA ASN A 105 22.58 -0.59 -0.11
C ASN A 105 23.05 -0.54 -1.58
N GLN A 106 22.68 -1.52 -2.40
CA GLN A 106 23.05 -1.56 -3.81
C GLN A 106 22.16 -0.65 -4.65
N PRO A 107 22.69 -0.07 -5.74
CA PRO A 107 21.90 0.75 -6.63
C PRO A 107 20.82 -0.07 -7.36
N ARG A 108 19.68 0.57 -7.60
CA ARG A 108 18.56 0.10 -8.41
C ARG A 108 18.11 1.22 -9.35
N PRO A 109 17.70 0.90 -10.59
CA PRO A 109 17.37 1.93 -11.57
C PRO A 109 16.19 2.77 -11.11
N ALA A 110 16.20 4.06 -11.40
CA ALA A 110 15.01 4.91 -11.32
C ALA A 110 14.23 4.87 -12.66
N LEU A 111 12.93 5.15 -12.60
CA LEU A 111 12.06 5.15 -13.78
C LEU A 111 12.49 6.15 -14.87
N LYS A 112 13.08 7.29 -14.47
CA LYS A 112 13.51 8.37 -15.38
C LYS A 112 15.05 8.48 -15.48
N GLY A 113 15.74 7.34 -15.46
CA GLY A 113 17.19 7.27 -15.56
C GLY A 113 17.91 7.55 -14.24
N GLY A 114 19.17 7.12 -14.16
CA GLY A 114 19.94 7.10 -12.92
C GLY A 114 19.56 5.93 -11.99
N SER A 115 20.12 5.94 -10.79
CA SER A 115 19.90 4.88 -9.80
C SER A 115 19.91 5.42 -8.38
N VAL A 116 19.17 4.77 -7.49
CA VAL A 116 19.20 5.03 -6.04
C VAL A 116 19.35 3.71 -5.29
N LYS A 117 19.74 3.77 -4.01
CA LYS A 117 19.85 2.57 -3.17
C LYS A 117 18.50 1.87 -3.03
N ALA A 118 18.49 0.54 -3.08
CA ALA A 118 17.27 -0.28 -3.04
C ALA A 118 16.36 0.05 -1.84
N TRP A 119 16.92 0.31 -0.66
CA TRP A 119 16.12 0.69 0.53
C TRP A 119 15.25 1.93 0.30
N ARG A 120 15.65 2.87 -0.57
CA ARG A 120 14.85 4.05 -0.88
C ARG A 120 13.57 3.70 -1.63
N TRP A 121 13.58 2.65 -2.44
CA TRP A 121 12.36 2.17 -3.10
C TRP A 121 11.41 1.48 -2.13
N LEU A 122 11.93 0.76 -1.13
CA LEU A 122 11.11 0.22 -0.04
C LEU A 122 10.45 1.34 0.78
N MET A 123 11.16 2.43 1.05
CA MET A 123 10.56 3.61 1.70
C MET A 123 9.53 4.32 0.81
N ALA A 124 9.81 4.45 -0.49
CA ALA A 124 8.85 5.00 -1.45
C ALA A 124 7.56 4.15 -1.53
N MET A 125 7.67 2.82 -1.40
CA MET A 125 6.51 1.93 -1.31
C MET A 125 5.67 2.20 -0.06
N VAL A 126 6.31 2.45 1.09
CA VAL A 126 5.61 2.86 2.32
C VAL A 126 4.87 4.17 2.12
N GLU A 127 5.54 5.18 1.55
CA GLU A 127 4.93 6.49 1.27
C GLU A 127 3.73 6.36 0.33
N HIS A 128 3.85 5.54 -0.72
CA HIS A 128 2.79 5.28 -1.70
C HIS A 128 1.56 4.61 -1.08
N GLU A 129 1.75 3.58 -0.24
CA GLU A 129 0.68 2.92 0.50
C GLU A 129 -0.04 3.89 1.46
N VAL A 130 0.73 4.70 2.20
CA VAL A 130 0.18 5.69 3.14
C VAL A 130 -0.60 6.78 2.40
N HIS A 131 -0.08 7.26 1.28
CA HIS A 131 -0.73 8.26 0.42
C HIS A 131 -2.13 7.78 -0.03
N HIS A 132 -2.21 6.58 -0.57
CA HIS A 132 -3.48 6.03 -1.06
C HIS A 132 -4.41 5.54 0.05
N ARG A 133 -3.91 5.09 1.20
CA ARG A 133 -4.76 4.87 2.38
C ARG A 133 -5.42 6.17 2.83
N SER A 134 -4.68 7.28 2.85
CA SER A 134 -5.26 8.59 3.16
C SER A 134 -6.33 8.99 2.15
N GLN A 135 -6.13 8.68 0.87
CA GLN A 135 -7.14 8.90 -0.16
C GLN A 135 -8.42 8.10 0.11
N LEU A 136 -8.30 6.81 0.47
CA LEU A 136 -9.44 5.99 0.88
C LEU A 136 -10.14 6.53 2.13
N ALA A 137 -9.37 7.05 3.11
CA ALA A 137 -9.93 7.70 4.29
C ALA A 137 -10.81 8.90 3.91
N SER A 138 -10.31 9.76 3.01
CA SER A 138 -11.09 10.89 2.50
C SER A 138 -12.34 10.44 1.74
N TYR A 139 -12.26 9.35 0.98
CA TYR A 139 -13.41 8.79 0.26
C TYR A 139 -14.49 8.29 1.22
N LEU A 140 -14.11 7.57 2.28
CA LEU A 140 -15.03 7.17 3.34
C LEU A 140 -15.75 8.39 3.93
N SER A 141 -15.02 9.44 4.31
CA SER A 141 -15.60 10.67 4.84
C SER A 141 -16.56 11.35 3.86
N LEU A 142 -16.22 11.43 2.57
CA LEU A 142 -17.09 12.00 1.53
C LEU A 142 -18.36 11.17 1.29
N MET A 143 -18.32 9.86 1.57
CA MET A 143 -19.49 8.98 1.56
C MET A 143 -20.30 9.05 2.86
N GLY A 144 -19.92 9.89 3.83
CA GLY A 144 -20.56 9.96 5.14
C GLY A 144 -20.24 8.78 6.06
N ILE A 145 -19.14 8.05 5.78
CA ILE A 145 -18.69 6.89 6.54
C ILE A 145 -17.50 7.31 7.39
N THR A 146 -17.56 7.06 8.70
CA THR A 146 -16.43 7.34 9.60
C THR A 146 -15.24 6.44 9.26
N PRO A 147 -14.09 7.00 8.85
CA PRO A 147 -12.90 6.20 8.60
C PRO A 147 -12.35 5.62 9.91
N PRO A 148 -11.73 4.43 9.89
CA PRO A 148 -11.05 3.88 11.07
C PRO A 148 -9.95 4.79 11.62
N HIS A 149 -9.64 4.65 12.91
CA HIS A 149 -8.43 5.24 13.48
C HIS A 149 -7.21 4.40 13.13
N ILE A 150 -6.18 5.05 12.56
CA ILE A 150 -4.96 4.38 12.08
C ILE A 150 -4.22 3.58 13.17
N TYR A 151 -4.22 4.07 14.42
CA TYR A 151 -3.58 3.41 15.58
C TYR A 151 -4.59 3.00 16.66
N GLY A 152 -5.88 2.93 16.30
CA GLY A 152 -6.95 2.61 17.25
C GLY A 152 -7.27 3.72 18.26
N LEU A 153 -6.67 4.89 18.12
CA LEU A 153 -6.86 6.05 18.99
C LEU A 153 -7.24 7.29 18.16
N GLY A 154 -8.23 8.03 18.64
CA GLY A 154 -8.54 9.39 18.21
C GLY A 154 -7.58 10.42 18.80
N ILE A 155 -7.65 11.66 18.32
CA ILE A 155 -6.80 12.75 18.85
C ILE A 155 -7.14 13.01 20.31
N GLU A 156 -8.42 12.94 20.64
CA GLU A 156 -8.97 13.12 21.98
C GLU A 156 -8.41 12.07 22.96
N ASP A 157 -8.27 10.82 22.52
CA ASP A 157 -7.65 9.76 23.31
C ASP A 157 -6.16 10.05 23.57
N ILE A 158 -5.44 10.53 22.56
CA ILE A 158 -4.01 10.88 22.70
C ILE A 158 -3.83 12.04 23.68
N VAL A 159 -4.67 13.08 23.61
CA VAL A 159 -4.63 14.19 24.57
C VAL A 159 -4.85 13.65 25.98
N ALA A 160 -5.89 12.85 26.20
CA ALA A 160 -6.20 12.28 27.52
C ALA A 160 -5.05 11.43 28.09
N LEU A 161 -4.38 10.62 27.25
CA LEU A 161 -3.27 9.75 27.65
C LEU A 161 -1.95 10.48 27.90
N THR A 162 -1.79 11.73 27.44
CA THR A 162 -0.52 12.48 27.52
C THR A 162 -0.54 13.65 28.49
N THR A 163 -1.69 13.94 29.11
CA THR A 163 -1.85 15.03 30.08
C THR A 163 -1.85 14.58 31.55
N THR A 164 -1.47 13.32 31.84
CA THR A 164 -1.25 12.77 33.18
C THR A 164 0.23 12.66 33.50
#